data_AF-A0A1V2QV39-F1
#
_entry.id   AF-A0A1V2QV39-F1
#
_cell.length_a   1.000
_cell.length_b   1.000
_cell.length_c   1.000
_cell.angle_alpha   90.00
_cell.angle_beta   90.00
_cell.angle_gamma   90.00
#
_symmetry.space_group_name_H-M   'P 1'
#
loop_
_entity.id
_entity.type
_entity.pdbx_description
1 polymer ?
#
loop_
_entity_poly.entity_id
_entity_poly.type
_entity_poly.pdbx_seq_one_letter_code
_entity_poly.pdbx_strand_id
1 'polypeptide(L)'
;MDFAQGGNALGKLDFTENDESISFELVRDGLRVVPTYLECELHCSVGEFVTAGVSFIHEELQRVVAEYPSLARNRHVLALALEVGLEISET
;
A
#
# COMPACT_ATOMS: atom_id res chain seq x y z
N MET A 1 3.41 -16.84 -8.87
CA MET A 1 3.45 -15.50 -8.25
C MET A 1 2.03 -15.28 -7.78
N ASP A 2 1.76 -15.70 -6.55
CA ASP A 2 0.40 -15.76 -6.02
C ASP A 2 0.06 -14.40 -5.43
N PHE A 3 -0.87 -13.70 -6.06
CA PHE A 3 -1.53 -12.54 -5.46
C PHE A 3 -2.58 -13.08 -4.49
N ALA A 4 -2.33 -12.87 -3.19
CA ALA A 4 -3.27 -12.98 -2.08
C ALA A 4 -4.31 -14.11 -2.17
N GLN A 5 -4.01 -15.28 -1.59
CA GLN A 5 -5.01 -16.32 -1.34
C GLN A 5 -5.95 -15.87 -0.20
N GLY A 6 -7.15 -15.42 -0.58
CA GLY A 6 -8.21 -15.04 0.33
C GLY A 6 -8.76 -16.22 1.12
N GLY A 7 -8.61 -16.16 2.44
CA GLY A 7 -9.23 -17.07 3.40
C GLY A 7 -9.22 -16.41 4.78
N ASN A 8 -10.19 -15.54 5.05
CA ASN A 8 -10.41 -14.79 6.30
C ASN A 8 -9.25 -13.94 6.87
N ALA A 9 -8.03 -14.03 6.35
CA ALA A 9 -6.95 -13.07 6.56
C ALA A 9 -6.99 -12.03 5.43
N LEU A 10 -6.85 -10.74 5.79
CA LEU A 10 -6.94 -9.63 4.83
C LEU A 10 -5.78 -9.59 3.84
N GLY A 11 -4.69 -10.31 4.13
CA GLY A 11 -3.58 -10.52 3.23
C GLY A 11 -2.25 -10.56 3.96
N LYS A 12 -1.19 -10.82 3.20
CA LYS A 12 0.20 -10.73 3.63
C LYS A 12 0.96 -9.95 2.57
N LEU A 13 1.76 -8.98 2.98
CA LEU A 13 2.73 -8.32 2.13
C LEU A 13 4.11 -8.90 2.45
N ASP A 14 4.73 -9.55 1.48
CA ASP A 14 6.08 -10.10 1.61
C ASP A 14 7.10 -9.16 0.96
N PHE A 15 8.16 -8.84 1.69
CA PHE A 15 9.31 -8.12 1.17
C PHE A 15 10.36 -9.12 0.72
N THR A 16 10.49 -9.26 -0.60
CA THR A 16 11.39 -10.27 -1.21
C THR A 16 12.87 -10.03 -0.91
N GLU A 17 13.23 -8.84 -0.43
CA GLU A 17 14.61 -8.41 -0.26
C GLU A 17 15.23 -8.87 1.07
N ASN A 18 14.41 -9.20 2.07
CA ASN A 18 14.89 -9.41 3.44
C ASN A 18 14.08 -10.43 4.26
N ASP A 19 13.24 -11.26 3.63
CA ASP A 19 12.38 -12.25 4.32
C ASP A 19 11.44 -11.60 5.37
N GLU A 20 11.23 -10.28 5.26
CA GLU A 20 10.30 -9.54 6.10
C GLU A 20 8.89 -9.62 5.51
N SER A 21 7.89 -9.50 6.36
CA SER A 21 6.50 -9.46 5.92
C SER A 21 5.61 -8.67 6.87
N ILE A 22 4.46 -8.25 6.36
CA ILE A 22 3.38 -7.64 7.14
C ILE A 22 2.15 -8.50 6.96
N SER A 23 1.63 -9.02 8.07
CA SER A 23 0.36 -9.77 8.08
C SER A 23 -0.79 -8.87 8.51
N PHE A 24 -1.93 -9.02 7.85
CA PHE A 24 -3.13 -8.23 8.11
C PHE A 24 -4.30 -9.15 8.49
N GLU A 25 -4.89 -8.92 9.65
CA GLU A 25 -6.01 -9.71 10.16
C GLU A 25 -7.16 -8.81 10.60
N LEU A 26 -8.37 -9.08 10.09
CA LEU A 26 -9.58 -8.41 10.57
C LEU A 26 -9.93 -8.96 11.95
N VAL A 27 -10.02 -8.08 12.94
CA VAL A 27 -10.48 -8.38 14.30
C VAL A 27 -11.80 -7.67 14.56
N ARG A 28 -12.51 -8.03 15.65
CA ARG A 28 -13.88 -7.53 15.91
C ARG A 28 -14.01 -6.00 15.85
N ASP A 29 -12.97 -5.29 16.26
CA ASP A 29 -12.98 -3.83 16.38
C ASP A 29 -12.06 -3.11 15.37
N GLY A 30 -11.52 -3.82 14.37
CA GLY A 30 -10.64 -3.20 13.38
C GLY A 30 -9.69 -4.15 12.65
N LEU A 31 -8.47 -3.67 12.42
CA LEU A 31 -7.40 -4.32 11.72
C LEU A 31 -6.21 -4.51 12.66
N ARG A 32 -5.76 -5.76 12.80
CA ARG A 32 -4.48 -6.11 13.41
C ARG A 32 -3.42 -6.23 12.33
N VAL A 33 -2.33 -5.51 12.51
CA VAL A 33 -1.19 -5.46 11.58
C VAL A 33 0.05 -5.98 12.30
N VAL A 34 0.68 -7.01 11.74
CA VAL A 34 1.82 -7.71 12.36
C VAL A 34 3.00 -7.71 11.40
N PRO A 35 3.86 -6.67 11.45
CA PRO A 35 5.12 -6.64 10.74
C PRO A 35 6.19 -7.47 11.46
N THR A 36 6.99 -8.24 10.73
CA THR A 36 8.07 -9.07 11.30
C THR A 36 9.28 -8.25 11.78
N TYR A 37 9.46 -7.05 11.25
CA TYR A 37 10.55 -6.14 11.59
C TYR A 37 10.27 -5.26 12.82
N LEU A 38 9.08 -5.37 13.43
CA LEU A 38 8.77 -4.73 14.71
C LEU A 38 8.53 -5.79 15.78
N GLU A 39 8.87 -5.48 17.02
CA GLU A 39 8.56 -6.32 18.18
C GLU A 39 7.11 -6.13 18.69
N CYS A 40 6.30 -5.35 17.97
CA CYS A 40 4.92 -5.04 18.36
C CYS A 40 3.93 -5.24 17.21
N GLU A 41 2.70 -5.58 17.59
CA GLU A 41 1.55 -5.51 16.70
C GLU A 41 0.89 -4.13 16.77
N LEU A 42 0.32 -3.71 15.64
CA LEU A 42 -0.41 -2.46 15.52
C LEU A 42 -1.89 -2.76 15.35
N HIS A 43 -2.72 -1.91 15.94
CA HIS A 43 -4.18 -1.98 15.82
C HIS A 43 -4.71 -0.65 15.31
N CYS A 44 -5.54 -0.68 14.29
CA CYS A 44 -6.22 0.49 13.75
C CYS A 44 -7.60 0.11 13.21
N SER A 45 -8.45 1.10 12.96
CA SER A 45 -9.67 0.85 12.18
C SER A 45 -9.33 0.60 10.71
N VAL A 46 -10.20 -0.13 9.99
CA VAL A 46 -10.06 -0.31 8.55
C VAL A 46 -10.06 1.04 7.81
N GLY A 47 -10.85 2.01 8.30
CA GLY A 47 -10.91 3.35 7.72
C GLY A 47 -9.57 4.08 7.83
N GLU A 48 -8.95 4.08 9.01
CA GLU A 48 -7.61 4.67 9.21
C GLU A 48 -6.56 4.01 8.33
N PHE A 49 -6.59 2.68 8.21
CA PHE A 49 -5.67 1.95 7.36
C PHE A 49 -5.82 2.35 5.88
N VAL A 50 -7.05 2.40 5.37
CA VAL A 50 -7.33 2.80 3.99
C VAL A 50 -6.91 4.25 3.75
N THR A 51 -7.27 5.17 4.64
CA THR A 51 -6.89 6.58 4.50
C THR A 51 -5.37 6.76 4.51
N ALA A 52 -4.66 6.12 5.44
CA ALA A 52 -3.20 6.19 5.50
C ALA A 52 -2.55 5.58 4.24
N GLY A 53 -3.07 4.45 3.75
CA GLY A 53 -2.59 3.80 2.54
C GLY A 53 -2.77 4.67 1.29
N VAL A 54 -3.94 5.29 1.12
CA VAL A 54 -4.20 6.20 0.00
C VAL A 54 -3.27 7.41 0.05
N SER A 55 -3.09 8.04 1.22
CA SER A 55 -2.16 9.16 1.38
C SER A 55 -0.72 8.76 1.04
N PHE A 56 -0.26 7.61 1.54
CA PHE A 56 1.09 7.10 1.26
C PHE A 56 1.30 6.87 -0.25
N ILE A 57 0.36 6.20 -0.92
CA ILE A 57 0.47 5.95 -2.37
C ILE A 57 0.47 7.29 -3.13
N HIS A 58 -0.39 8.23 -2.75
CA HIS A 58 -0.43 9.55 -3.38
C HIS A 58 0.93 10.28 -3.25
N GLU A 59 1.48 10.37 -2.04
CA GLU A 59 2.76 11.04 -1.76
C GLU A 59 3.94 10.38 -2.49
N GLU A 60 4.05 9.05 -2.40
CA GLU A 60 5.16 8.32 -3.02
C GLU A 60 5.06 8.29 -4.53
N LEU A 61 3.86 8.16 -5.10
CA LEU A 61 3.66 8.24 -6.55
C LEU A 61 4.04 9.63 -7.07
N GLN A 62 3.64 10.69 -6.37
CA GLN A 62 4.04 12.05 -6.70
C GLN A 62 5.57 12.21 -6.66
N ARG A 63 6.24 11.67 -5.63
CA ARG A 63 7.70 11.71 -5.51
C ARG A 63 8.38 10.96 -6.66
N VAL A 64 7.94 9.74 -6.96
CA VAL A 64 8.50 8.91 -8.04
C VAL A 64 8.35 9.59 -9.40
N VAL A 65 7.19 10.17 -9.69
CA VAL A 65 6.96 10.86 -10.98
C VAL A 65 7.77 12.15 -11.08
N ALA A 66 7.96 12.87 -9.98
CA ALA A 66 8.83 14.05 -9.95
C ALA A 66 10.31 13.70 -10.18
N GLU A 67 10.79 12.59 -9.61
CA GLU A 67 12.17 12.12 -9.77
C GLU A 67 12.41 11.48 -11.15
N TYR A 68 11.40 10.80 -11.69
CA TYR A 68 11.46 10.10 -12.98
C TYR A 68 10.28 10.51 -13.88
N PRO A 69 10.35 11.69 -14.53
CA PRO A 69 9.25 12.20 -15.37
C PRO A 69 8.84 11.27 -16.52
N SER A 70 9.75 10.39 -16.97
CA SER A 70 9.45 9.37 -17.99
C SER A 70 8.36 8.38 -17.55
N LEU A 71 8.14 8.21 -16.25
CA LEU A 71 7.10 7.35 -15.69
C LEU A 71 5.72 8.01 -15.69
N ALA A 72 5.62 9.33 -15.84
CA ALA A 72 4.35 10.06 -15.86
C ALA A 72 3.38 9.55 -16.95
N ARG A 73 3.92 9.00 -18.04
CA ARG A 73 3.14 8.47 -19.18
C ARG A 73 2.90 6.96 -19.10
N ASN A 74 3.36 6.30 -18.03
CA ASN A 74 3.12 4.88 -17.84
C ASN A 74 1.65 4.66 -17.48
N ARG A 75 0.95 3.82 -18.25
CA ARG A 75 -0.49 3.54 -18.05
C ARG A 75 -0.84 3.07 -16.64
N HIS A 76 0.07 2.35 -15.98
CA HIS A 76 -0.15 1.83 -14.62
C HIS A 76 0.02 2.92 -13.57
N VAL A 77 0.98 3.83 -13.78
CA VAL A 77 1.16 5.03 -12.95
C VAL A 77 -0.06 5.94 -13.06
N LEU A 78 -0.57 6.16 -14.27
CA LEU A 78 -1.78 6.96 -14.49
C LEU A 78 -3.02 6.33 -13.86
N ALA A 79 -3.20 5.01 -13.98
CA ALA A 79 -4.31 4.31 -13.33
C ALA A 79 -4.25 4.44 -11.81
N LEU A 80 -3.07 4.24 -11.22
CA LEU A 80 -2.87 4.39 -9.77
C LEU A 80 -3.08 5.83 -9.31
N ALA A 81 -2.62 6.81 -10.08
CA ALA A 81 -2.82 8.23 -9.81
C ALA A 81 -4.31 8.59 -9.77
N LEU A 82 -5.10 8.10 -10.72
CA LEU A 82 -6.55 8.29 -10.73
C LEU A 82 -7.23 7.66 -9.51
N GLU A 83 -6.81 6.45 -9.11
CA GLU A 83 -7.35 5.75 -7.94
C GLU A 83 -7.11 6.51 -6.63
N VAL A 84 -5.99 7.24 -6.53
CA VAL A 84 -5.64 8.03 -5.32
C VAL A 84 -5.93 9.52 -5.46
N GLY A 85 -6.57 9.95 -6.55
CA GLY A 85 -6.94 11.35 -6.78
C GLY A 85 -5.77 12.30 -7.09
N LEU A 86 -4.64 11.77 -7.57
CA LEU A 86 -3.48 12.55 -8.00
C LEU A 86 -3.62 12.96 -9.48
N GLU A 87 -3.61 14.26 -9.74
CA GLU A 87 -3.54 14.79 -11.12
C GLU A 87 -2.08 14.87 -11.58
N ILE A 88 -1.67 13.97 -12.46
CA ILE A 88 -0.35 14.01 -13.09
C ILE A 88 -0.44 14.89 -14.34
N SER A 89 0.09 16.11 -14.25
CA SER A 89 0.22 16.98 -15.43
C SER A 89 1.25 16.42 -16.40
N GLU A 90 0.86 16.20 -17.65
CA GLU A 90 1.82 15.88 -18.72
C GLU A 90 2.67 17.11 -19.02
N THR A 91 3.95 17.07 -18.65
CA THR A 91 4.97 17.99 -19.20
C THR A 91 5.48 17.52 -20.56
#